data_AF-A0A951PQ69-F1
#
_entry.id   AF-A0A951PQ69-F1
#
_cell.length_a   1.000
_cell.length_b   1.000
_cell.length_c   1.000
_cell.angle_alpha   90.00
_cell.angle_beta   90.00
_cell.angle_gamma   90.00
#
_symmetry.space_group_name_H-M   'P 1'
#
loop_
_entity.id
_entity.type
_entity.pdbx_description
1 polymer ?
#
loop_
_entity_poly.entity_id
_entity_poly.type
_entity_poly.pdbx_seq_one_letter_code
_entity_poly.pdbx_strand_id
1 'polypeptide(L)'
;MWRTPEELLEIGLRRSRVVMINEAHDGLKRCIRTRQIGQRILPTAHKVGLRHLAMEALSPFFVDEANRTRQLPEVKIGMGYLHQPDMRAFMQAALDLGWTLIPYEINFQEYPLNYPLSMEYTNFREEKQAKNLVQALQDLPSDTQLLVWCGNGHPTKVAVKDWLPMGHQFKQLSGIDPFVIDQTSTVKSFQCSPEQQQQSEQFLKQFASELVRKSGTAGFLREEAPASFFQSTEGADAFLVSLLNDLE
;
A
#
# COMPACT_ATOMS: atom_id res chain seq x y z
N MET A 1 17.41 13.72 -1.19
CA MET A 1 16.64 14.78 -1.88
C MET A 1 15.15 14.55 -1.60
N TRP A 2 14.39 15.57 -1.21
CA TRP A 2 12.96 15.42 -0.88
C TRP A 2 12.08 15.44 -2.13
N ARG A 3 11.24 14.41 -2.29
CA ARG A 3 10.38 14.16 -3.44
C ARG A 3 8.90 14.14 -3.08
N THR A 4 8.03 14.43 -4.02
CA THR A 4 6.59 14.24 -3.87
C THR A 4 6.22 12.75 -4.04
N PRO A 5 5.01 12.34 -3.62
CA PRO A 5 4.50 11.00 -3.92
C PRO A 5 4.52 10.65 -5.42
N GLU A 6 4.18 11.60 -6.28
CA GLU A 6 4.19 11.42 -7.74
C GLU A 6 5.60 11.17 -8.28
N GLU A 7 6.59 11.96 -7.83
CA GLU A 7 7.98 11.79 -8.24
C GLU A 7 8.51 10.41 -7.84
N LEU A 8 8.16 9.91 -6.65
CA LEU A 8 8.53 8.57 -6.19
C LEU A 8 7.83 7.47 -6.99
N LEU A 9 6.53 7.64 -7.31
CA LEU A 9 5.80 6.70 -8.14
C LEU A 9 6.45 6.57 -9.53
N GLU A 10 6.75 7.69 -10.19
CA GLU A 10 7.39 7.67 -11.51
C GLU A 10 8.75 6.99 -11.49
N ILE A 11 9.55 7.21 -10.44
CA ILE A 11 10.81 6.49 -10.24
C ILE A 11 10.54 4.98 -10.08
N GLY A 12 9.54 4.62 -9.28
CA GLY A 12 9.16 3.23 -9.07
C GLY A 12 8.74 2.52 -10.35
N LEU A 13 7.90 3.15 -11.16
CA LEU A 13 7.43 2.63 -12.45
C LEU A 13 8.56 2.48 -13.48
N ARG A 14 9.64 3.25 -13.38
CA ARG A 14 10.85 3.06 -14.20
C ARG A 14 11.74 1.92 -13.71
N ARG A 15 11.67 1.57 -12.43
CA ARG A 15 12.52 0.54 -11.79
C ARG A 15 11.86 -0.84 -11.76
N SER A 16 10.52 -0.88 -11.74
CA SER A 16 9.76 -2.12 -11.72
C SER A 16 8.40 -1.93 -12.40
N ARG A 17 7.90 -3.00 -13.03
CA ARG A 17 6.52 -3.01 -13.55
C ARG A 17 5.48 -3.16 -12.43
N VAL A 18 5.89 -3.53 -11.22
CA VAL A 18 5.01 -3.63 -10.05
C VAL A 18 5.47 -2.62 -9.02
N VAL A 19 4.59 -1.68 -8.70
CA VAL A 19 4.79 -0.73 -7.60
C VAL A 19 3.81 -1.08 -6.49
N MET A 20 4.32 -1.31 -5.28
CA MET A 20 3.49 -1.56 -4.11
C MET A 20 3.55 -0.35 -3.18
N ILE A 21 2.39 0.13 -2.74
CA ILE A 21 2.27 1.24 -1.79
C ILE A 21 1.33 0.80 -0.67
N ASN A 22 1.74 1.00 0.58
CA ASN A 22 0.92 0.65 1.72
C ASN A 22 -0.01 1.78 2.18
N GLU A 23 -1.00 1.47 3.01
CA GLU A 23 -1.83 2.41 3.75
C GLU A 23 -1.91 2.01 5.22
N ALA A 24 -2.13 2.96 6.12
CA ALA A 24 -2.10 2.67 7.55
C ALA A 24 -3.51 2.51 8.12
N HIS A 25 -3.79 1.33 8.66
CA HIS A 25 -5.04 1.04 9.37
C HIS A 25 -4.85 0.06 10.53
N ASP A 26 -5.74 0.14 11.52
CA ASP A 26 -5.88 -0.83 12.61
C ASP A 26 -7.38 -1.02 12.90
N GLY A 27 -7.91 -2.17 12.48
CA GLY A 27 -9.34 -2.40 12.41
C GLY A 27 -10.02 -1.38 11.48
N LEU A 28 -10.91 -0.54 12.04
CA LEU A 28 -11.56 0.55 11.30
C LEU A 28 -10.84 1.89 11.44
N LYS A 29 -9.86 2.02 12.33
CA LYS A 29 -9.08 3.25 12.42
C LYS A 29 -8.11 3.31 11.27
N ARG A 30 -7.92 4.49 10.68
CA ARG A 30 -7.00 4.67 9.55
C ARG A 30 -6.37 6.04 9.53
N CYS A 31 -5.25 6.15 8.81
CA CYS A 31 -4.68 7.43 8.48
C CYS A 31 -5.23 7.88 7.11
N ILE A 32 -6.25 8.76 7.10
CA ILE A 32 -6.90 9.25 5.88
C ILE A 32 -5.87 9.68 4.81
N ARG A 33 -4.81 10.38 5.24
CA ARG A 33 -3.76 10.88 4.35
C ARG A 33 -3.18 9.77 3.48
N THR A 34 -2.96 8.57 4.03
CA THR A 34 -2.36 7.48 3.23
C THR A 34 -3.18 7.15 1.99
N ARG A 35 -4.51 7.14 2.11
CA ARG A 35 -5.45 6.88 1.02
C ARG A 35 -5.66 8.10 0.11
N GLN A 36 -5.62 9.31 0.68
CA GLN A 36 -5.60 10.54 -0.12
C GLN A 36 -4.37 10.63 -1.03
N ILE A 37 -3.21 10.14 -0.59
CA ILE A 37 -2.03 10.01 -1.46
C ILE A 37 -2.32 9.08 -2.62
N GLY A 38 -2.97 7.94 -2.37
CA GLY A 38 -3.43 7.02 -3.41
C GLY A 38 -4.24 7.74 -4.47
N GLN A 39 -5.27 8.51 -4.07
CA GLN A 39 -6.07 9.31 -4.99
C GLN A 39 -5.23 10.35 -5.75
N ARG A 40 -4.34 11.04 -5.05
CA ARG A 40 -3.50 12.12 -5.59
C ARG A 40 -2.53 11.64 -6.67
N ILE A 41 -1.98 10.43 -6.57
CA ILE A 41 -1.01 9.90 -7.55
C ILE A 41 -1.68 9.38 -8.83
N LEU A 42 -2.98 9.06 -8.81
CA LEU A 42 -3.68 8.44 -9.95
C LEU A 42 -3.54 9.23 -11.27
N PRO A 43 -3.70 10.57 -11.32
CA PRO A 43 -3.58 11.30 -12.60
C PRO A 43 -2.18 11.22 -13.19
N THR A 44 -1.14 11.27 -12.37
CA THR A 44 0.26 11.11 -12.81
C THR A 44 0.49 9.69 -13.33
N ALA A 45 0.05 8.69 -12.57
CA ALA A 45 0.12 7.30 -12.94
C ALA A 45 -0.60 7.01 -14.28
N HIS A 46 -1.76 7.64 -14.49
CA HIS A 46 -2.53 7.50 -15.72
C HIS A 46 -1.79 8.11 -16.92
N LYS A 47 -1.13 9.27 -16.76
CA LYS A 47 -0.33 9.90 -17.81
C LYS A 47 0.83 9.03 -18.31
N VAL A 48 1.41 8.21 -17.42
CA VAL A 48 2.51 7.30 -17.77
C VAL A 48 2.04 5.91 -18.22
N GLY A 49 0.74 5.72 -18.41
CA GLY A 49 0.17 4.50 -19.01
C GLY A 49 -0.35 3.45 -18.02
N LEU A 50 -0.25 3.66 -16.71
CA LEU A 50 -0.78 2.74 -15.71
C LEU A 50 -2.32 2.69 -15.77
N ARG A 51 -2.90 1.48 -15.76
CA ARG A 51 -4.37 1.28 -15.84
C ARG A 51 -4.92 0.24 -14.88
N HIS A 52 -4.09 -0.35 -14.01
CA HIS A 52 -4.48 -1.45 -13.13
C HIS A 52 -4.13 -1.11 -11.68
N LEU A 53 -5.13 -1.26 -10.81
CA LEU A 53 -5.01 -1.07 -9.37
C LEU A 53 -5.44 -2.37 -8.67
N ALA A 54 -4.48 -3.12 -8.16
CA ALA A 54 -4.74 -4.27 -7.31
C ALA A 54 -4.87 -3.84 -5.86
N MET A 55 -5.92 -4.29 -5.15
CA MET A 55 -6.13 -3.89 -3.76
C MET A 55 -6.53 -5.05 -2.85
N GLU A 56 -6.07 -4.94 -1.61
CA GLU A 56 -6.47 -5.77 -0.49
C GLU A 56 -7.98 -5.66 -0.22
N ALA A 57 -8.55 -6.66 0.45
CA ALA A 57 -9.97 -6.76 0.83
C ALA A 57 -10.99 -6.81 -0.32
N LEU A 58 -10.60 -6.54 -1.58
CA LEU A 58 -11.49 -6.66 -2.72
C LEU A 58 -11.85 -8.12 -3.01
N SER A 59 -13.13 -8.40 -3.22
CA SER A 59 -13.63 -9.69 -3.67
C SER A 59 -13.84 -9.72 -5.19
N PRO A 60 -13.84 -10.90 -5.83
CA PRO A 60 -14.17 -11.05 -7.25
C PRO A 60 -15.52 -10.42 -7.62
N PHE A 61 -16.57 -10.69 -6.83
CA PHE A 61 -17.90 -10.11 -7.08
C PHE A 61 -17.88 -8.57 -7.04
N PHE A 62 -17.14 -7.99 -6.09
CA PHE A 62 -17.04 -6.54 -5.97
C PHE A 62 -16.37 -5.93 -7.22
N VAL A 63 -15.25 -6.48 -7.67
CA VAL A 63 -14.53 -5.94 -8.82
C VAL A 63 -15.27 -6.18 -10.13
N ASP A 64 -15.99 -7.29 -10.27
CA ASP A 64 -16.75 -7.62 -11.48
C ASP A 64 -17.84 -6.59 -11.73
N GLU A 65 -18.58 -6.24 -10.67
CA GLU A 65 -19.58 -5.19 -10.75
C GLU A 65 -18.91 -3.82 -10.94
N ALA A 66 -17.90 -3.47 -10.14
CA ALA A 66 -17.24 -2.18 -10.21
C ALA A 66 -16.60 -1.89 -11.58
N ASN A 67 -15.89 -2.85 -12.15
CA ASN A 67 -15.23 -2.71 -13.45
C ASN A 67 -16.24 -2.64 -14.60
N ARG A 68 -17.35 -3.38 -14.51
CA ARG A 68 -18.41 -3.38 -15.54
C ARG A 68 -19.23 -2.08 -15.54
N THR A 69 -19.61 -1.59 -14.36
CA THR A 69 -20.49 -0.41 -14.22
C THR A 69 -19.71 0.89 -14.10
N ARG A 70 -18.41 0.83 -13.80
CA ARG A 70 -17.57 1.97 -13.40
C ARG A 70 -18.08 2.69 -12.16
N GLN A 71 -18.84 1.98 -11.32
CA GLN A 71 -19.41 2.48 -10.07
C GLN A 71 -19.15 1.47 -8.97
N LEU A 72 -18.72 1.93 -7.80
CA LEU A 72 -18.45 1.04 -6.67
C LEU A 72 -19.75 0.44 -6.12
N PRO A 73 -19.83 -0.90 -5.97
CA PRO A 73 -20.92 -1.54 -5.25
C PRO A 73 -21.08 -0.97 -3.84
N GLU A 74 -22.31 -1.01 -3.34
CA GLU A 74 -22.59 -0.67 -1.94
C GLU A 74 -21.95 -1.70 -1.01
N VAL A 75 -21.17 -1.20 -0.04
CA VAL A 75 -20.58 -2.03 1.02
C VAL A 75 -21.25 -1.64 2.31
N LYS A 76 -21.97 -2.58 2.93
CA LYS A 76 -22.65 -2.31 4.20
C LYS A 76 -21.63 -1.91 5.26
N ILE A 77 -21.98 -0.89 6.05
CA ILE A 77 -21.22 -0.50 7.23
C ILE A 77 -21.03 -1.75 8.12
N GLY A 78 -19.80 -2.00 8.55
CA GLY A 78 -19.44 -3.18 9.36
C GLY A 78 -18.89 -4.38 8.57
N MET A 79 -18.86 -4.33 7.23
CA MET A 79 -18.24 -5.38 6.39
C MET A 79 -16.78 -5.08 5.98
N GLY A 80 -16.00 -4.44 6.87
CA GLY A 80 -14.60 -4.07 6.64
C GLY A 80 -14.40 -2.62 6.20
N TYR A 81 -13.16 -2.21 5.93
CA TYR A 81 -12.82 -0.79 5.71
C TYR A 81 -13.21 -0.25 4.33
N LEU A 82 -13.67 -1.10 3.38
CA LEU A 82 -14.02 -0.67 2.02
C LEU A 82 -15.24 0.26 1.95
N HIS A 83 -16.06 0.33 3.00
CA HIS A 83 -17.17 1.29 3.08
C HIS A 83 -16.70 2.71 3.44
N GLN A 84 -15.44 2.90 3.85
CA GLN A 84 -14.96 4.18 4.35
C GLN A 84 -14.86 5.22 3.23
N PRO A 85 -15.30 6.48 3.44
CA PRO A 85 -15.40 7.46 2.37
C PRO A 85 -14.08 7.71 1.65
N ASP A 86 -12.97 7.77 2.38
CA ASP A 86 -11.62 7.98 1.85
C ASP A 86 -11.15 6.82 0.95
N MET A 87 -11.45 5.57 1.33
CA MET A 87 -11.15 4.40 0.49
C MET A 87 -12.04 4.34 -0.75
N ARG A 88 -13.34 4.64 -0.60
CA ARG A 88 -14.28 4.70 -1.74
C ARG A 88 -13.89 5.80 -2.71
N ALA A 89 -13.52 6.99 -2.23
CA ALA A 89 -13.08 8.09 -3.09
C ALA A 89 -11.83 7.72 -3.90
N PHE A 90 -10.88 7.01 -3.30
CA PHE A 90 -9.70 6.51 -4.00
C PHE A 90 -10.06 5.50 -5.09
N MET A 91 -10.84 4.46 -4.77
CA MET A 91 -11.25 3.45 -5.74
C MET A 91 -12.11 4.04 -6.88
N GLN A 92 -13.04 4.93 -6.55
CA GLN A 92 -13.90 5.58 -7.56
C GLN A 92 -13.07 6.48 -8.49
N ALA A 93 -12.10 7.22 -7.96
CA ALA A 93 -11.19 8.03 -8.79
C ALA A 93 -10.38 7.17 -9.79
N ALA A 94 -10.02 5.94 -9.43
CA ALA A 94 -9.38 5.02 -10.37
C ALA A 94 -10.36 4.57 -11.47
N LEU A 95 -11.59 4.20 -11.10
CA LEU A 95 -12.65 3.83 -12.05
C LEU A 95 -13.01 4.98 -13.02
N ASP A 96 -13.09 6.22 -12.51
CA ASP A 96 -13.38 7.42 -13.29
C ASP A 96 -12.28 7.72 -14.33
N LEU A 97 -11.03 7.34 -14.02
CA LEU A 97 -9.91 7.37 -14.96
C LEU A 97 -9.89 6.16 -15.92
N GLY A 98 -10.89 5.29 -15.86
CA GLY A 98 -11.00 4.09 -16.69
C GLY A 98 -10.08 2.95 -16.27
N TRP A 99 -9.57 2.95 -15.04
CA TRP A 99 -8.72 1.85 -14.56
C TRP A 99 -9.54 0.61 -14.23
N THR A 100 -8.87 -0.53 -14.20
CA THR A 100 -9.40 -1.82 -13.77
C THR A 100 -8.95 -2.10 -12.34
N LEU A 101 -9.91 -2.40 -11.46
CA LEU A 101 -9.66 -2.88 -10.11
C LEU A 101 -9.38 -4.39 -10.14
N ILE A 102 -8.35 -4.83 -9.42
CA ILE A 102 -7.94 -6.23 -9.35
C ILE A 102 -8.00 -6.70 -7.89
N PRO A 103 -8.73 -7.79 -7.59
CA PRO A 103 -8.77 -8.36 -6.26
C PRO A 103 -7.57 -9.27 -6.07
N TYR A 104 -6.95 -9.23 -4.90
CA TYR A 104 -5.97 -10.24 -4.52
C TYR A 104 -6.20 -10.84 -3.14
N GLU A 105 -7.24 -10.41 -2.43
CA GLU A 105 -7.58 -10.95 -1.12
C GLU A 105 -7.86 -12.45 -1.18
N ILE A 106 -7.63 -13.14 -0.06
CA ILE A 106 -7.97 -14.55 0.07
C ILE A 106 -9.50 -14.74 0.05
N ASN A 107 -9.94 -15.89 -0.47
CA ASN A 107 -11.27 -16.37 -0.15
C ASN A 107 -11.25 -16.94 1.28
N PHE A 108 -11.93 -16.29 2.21
CA PHE A 108 -11.97 -16.71 3.62
C PHE A 108 -12.56 -18.12 3.85
N GLN A 109 -13.27 -18.69 2.87
CA GLN A 109 -13.72 -20.08 2.92
C GLN A 109 -12.61 -21.10 2.66
N GLU A 110 -11.49 -20.68 2.07
CA GLU A 110 -10.36 -21.58 1.76
C GLU A 110 -9.52 -21.95 3.00
N TYR A 111 -9.80 -21.37 4.17
CA TYR A 111 -9.03 -21.66 5.38
C TYR A 111 -9.85 -22.32 6.48
N PRO A 112 -9.60 -23.60 6.80
CA PRO A 112 -10.39 -24.38 7.76
C PRO A 112 -9.89 -24.29 9.23
N LEU A 113 -9.20 -23.22 9.66
CA LEU A 113 -8.75 -23.11 11.06
C LEU A 113 -9.67 -22.28 11.95
N ASN A 114 -9.78 -22.73 13.21
CA ASN A 114 -10.52 -22.07 14.29
C ASN A 114 -9.79 -20.82 14.88
N TYR A 115 -8.61 -20.46 14.36
CA TYR A 115 -7.73 -19.43 14.96
C TYR A 115 -7.20 -18.43 13.92
N PRO A 116 -8.00 -17.44 13.48
CA PRO A 116 -7.61 -16.43 12.49
C PRO A 116 -6.60 -15.39 13.01
N LEU A 117 -6.01 -15.60 14.19
CA LEU A 117 -5.06 -14.69 14.84
C LEU A 117 -3.66 -15.32 15.03
N SER A 118 -3.41 -16.51 14.48
CA SER A 118 -2.09 -17.15 14.57
C SER A 118 -1.13 -16.61 13.50
N MET A 119 0.18 -16.65 13.78
CA MET A 119 1.22 -16.33 12.79
C MET A 119 1.16 -17.27 11.57
N GLU A 120 0.76 -18.53 11.79
CA GLU A 120 0.53 -19.50 10.70
C GLU A 120 -0.56 -19.01 9.74
N TYR A 121 -1.71 -18.55 10.27
CA TYR A 121 -2.75 -17.98 9.44
C TYR A 121 -2.31 -16.69 8.75
N THR A 122 -1.60 -15.81 9.47
CA THR A 122 -1.03 -14.59 8.88
C THR A 122 -0.17 -14.96 7.67
N ASN A 123 0.83 -15.82 7.83
CA ASN A 123 1.70 -16.22 6.71
C ASN A 123 0.96 -16.94 5.59
N PHE A 124 -0.05 -17.76 5.90
CA PHE A 124 -0.91 -18.36 4.89
C PHE A 124 -1.62 -17.28 4.07
N ARG A 125 -2.18 -16.25 4.72
CA ARG A 125 -2.83 -15.13 4.04
C ARG A 125 -1.83 -14.34 3.19
N GLU A 126 -0.66 -14.02 3.71
CA GLU A 126 0.41 -13.33 2.97
C GLU A 126 0.82 -14.09 1.69
N GLU A 127 1.02 -15.41 1.81
CA GLU A 127 1.37 -16.28 0.69
C GLU A 127 0.26 -16.35 -0.36
N LYS A 128 -0.98 -16.52 0.08
CA LYS A 128 -2.14 -16.61 -0.82
C LYS A 128 -2.40 -15.29 -1.54
N GLN A 129 -2.28 -14.15 -0.85
CA GLN A 129 -2.35 -12.83 -1.47
C GLN A 129 -1.26 -12.64 -2.53
N ALA A 130 -0.02 -13.05 -2.23
CA ALA A 130 1.07 -13.02 -3.19
C ALA A 130 0.76 -13.90 -4.42
N LYS A 131 0.28 -15.14 -4.23
CA LYS A 131 -0.12 -16.05 -5.31
C LYS A 131 -1.21 -15.45 -6.19
N ASN A 132 -2.22 -14.82 -5.59
CA ASN A 132 -3.29 -14.16 -6.31
C ASN A 132 -2.77 -12.99 -7.16
N LEU A 133 -1.83 -12.19 -6.65
CA LEU A 133 -1.17 -11.14 -7.42
C LEU A 133 -0.33 -11.70 -8.58
N VAL A 134 0.39 -12.80 -8.37
CA VAL A 134 1.15 -13.47 -9.44
C VAL A 134 0.20 -13.95 -10.54
N GLN A 135 -0.91 -14.60 -10.17
CA GLN A 135 -1.91 -15.05 -11.14
C GLN A 135 -2.51 -13.87 -11.91
N ALA A 136 -2.93 -12.81 -11.21
CA ALA A 136 -3.49 -11.63 -11.85
C ALA A 136 -2.51 -10.96 -12.84
N LEU A 137 -1.20 -10.97 -12.56
CA LEU A 137 -0.18 -10.48 -13.49
C LEU A 137 0.03 -11.40 -14.70
N GLN A 138 -0.12 -12.72 -14.53
CA GLN A 138 -0.02 -13.68 -15.64
C GLN A 138 -1.21 -13.58 -16.61
N ASP A 139 -2.36 -13.17 -16.10
CA ASP A 139 -3.57 -12.95 -16.91
C ASP A 139 -3.52 -11.61 -17.68
N LEU A 140 -2.53 -10.76 -17.40
CA LEU A 140 -2.29 -9.49 -18.07
C LEU A 140 -1.15 -9.59 -19.11
N PRO A 141 -1.14 -8.73 -20.14
CA PRO A 141 0.02 -8.60 -21.04
C PRO A 141 1.32 -8.37 -20.25
N SER A 142 2.43 -8.97 -20.72
CA SER A 142 3.69 -9.01 -19.96
C SER A 142 4.34 -7.65 -19.69
N ASP A 143 4.01 -6.63 -20.46
CA ASP A 143 4.46 -5.24 -20.31
C ASP A 143 3.53 -4.40 -19.43
N THR A 144 2.43 -4.98 -18.94
CA THR A 144 1.47 -4.29 -18.08
C THR A 144 2.11 -3.92 -16.75
N GLN A 145 2.01 -2.63 -16.42
CA GLN A 145 2.35 -2.14 -15.10
C GLN A 145 1.16 -2.29 -14.14
N LEU A 146 1.47 -2.58 -12.88
CA LEU A 146 0.48 -2.78 -11.81
C LEU A 146 0.83 -1.92 -10.60
N LEU A 147 -0.14 -1.15 -10.12
CA LEU A 147 -0.09 -0.55 -8.78
C LEU A 147 -0.82 -1.47 -7.82
N VAL A 148 -0.12 -1.88 -6.76
CA VAL A 148 -0.67 -2.69 -5.68
C VAL A 148 -0.83 -1.81 -4.46
N TRP A 149 -2.03 -1.81 -3.88
CA TRP A 149 -2.37 -1.07 -2.68
C TRP A 149 -2.71 -2.02 -1.54
N CYS A 150 -1.98 -1.91 -0.44
CA CYS A 150 -1.97 -2.91 0.64
C CYS A 150 -1.93 -2.27 2.02
N GLY A 151 -2.31 -3.01 3.07
CA GLY A 151 -2.26 -2.54 4.44
C GLY A 151 -0.85 -2.61 5.04
N ASN A 152 -0.47 -1.60 5.80
CA ASN A 152 0.64 -1.64 6.74
C ASN A 152 1.93 -2.25 6.16
N GLY A 153 2.49 -3.27 6.79
CA GLY A 153 3.75 -3.87 6.38
C GLY A 153 3.62 -4.96 5.30
N HIS A 154 2.43 -5.25 4.77
CA HIS A 154 2.24 -6.26 3.72
C HIS A 154 3.25 -6.18 2.54
N PRO A 155 3.64 -5.01 2.01
CA PRO A 155 4.52 -4.96 0.84
C PRO A 155 6.00 -5.11 1.16
N THR A 156 6.40 -5.22 2.44
CA THR A 156 7.83 -5.31 2.77
C THR A 156 8.48 -6.53 2.10
N LYS A 157 9.71 -6.32 1.61
CA LYS A 157 10.45 -7.33 0.84
C LYS A 157 11.25 -8.32 1.69
N VAL A 158 11.30 -8.08 2.99
CA VAL A 158 12.11 -8.86 3.94
C VAL A 158 11.22 -9.60 4.93
N ALA A 159 11.61 -10.83 5.27
CA ALA A 159 11.03 -11.56 6.38
C ALA A 159 11.38 -10.85 7.71
N VAL A 160 10.45 -10.87 8.66
CA VAL A 160 10.64 -10.28 9.99
C VAL A 160 10.33 -11.32 11.04
N LYS A 161 11.37 -11.92 11.63
CA LYS A 161 11.25 -13.10 12.51
C LYS A 161 10.48 -14.21 11.78
N ASP A 162 9.37 -14.67 12.34
CA ASP A 162 8.53 -15.73 11.77
C ASP A 162 7.51 -15.21 10.75
N TRP A 163 7.38 -13.88 10.57
CA TRP A 163 6.45 -13.30 9.62
C TRP A 163 7.07 -13.20 8.22
N LEU A 164 6.35 -13.71 7.21
CA LEU A 164 6.71 -13.75 5.80
C LEU A 164 5.73 -12.88 5.00
N PRO A 165 6.05 -11.58 4.81
CA PRO A 165 5.09 -10.62 4.26
C PRO A 165 4.80 -10.86 2.77
N MET A 166 3.66 -10.37 2.29
CA MET A 166 3.17 -10.55 0.93
C MET A 166 4.20 -10.06 -0.09
N GLY A 167 4.85 -8.92 0.13
CA GLY A 167 5.90 -8.40 -0.76
C GLY A 167 7.12 -9.32 -0.86
N HIS A 168 7.53 -9.91 0.26
CA HIS A 168 8.59 -10.91 0.32
C HIS A 168 8.19 -12.17 -0.48
N GLN A 169 7.02 -12.73 -0.19
CA GLN A 169 6.48 -13.91 -0.85
C GLN A 169 6.30 -13.68 -2.36
N PHE A 170 5.76 -12.52 -2.74
CA PHE A 170 5.54 -12.12 -4.13
C PHE A 170 6.84 -12.09 -4.91
N LYS A 171 7.91 -11.52 -4.34
CA LYS A 171 9.23 -11.50 -4.97
C LYS A 171 9.76 -12.91 -5.22
N GLN A 172 9.63 -13.81 -4.24
CA GLN A 172 10.07 -15.20 -4.40
C GLN A 172 9.26 -15.96 -5.46
N LEU A 173 7.94 -15.79 -5.46
CA LEU A 173 7.03 -16.54 -6.33
C LEU A 173 7.05 -16.04 -7.79
N SER A 174 7.18 -14.73 -8.00
CA SER A 174 7.11 -14.13 -9.34
C SER A 174 8.48 -13.91 -9.99
N GLY A 175 9.56 -13.86 -9.19
CA GLY A 175 10.87 -13.41 -9.63
C GLY A 175 10.96 -11.90 -9.93
N ILE A 176 9.88 -11.14 -9.71
CA ILE A 176 9.83 -9.69 -9.90
C ILE A 176 10.27 -9.03 -8.59
N ASP A 177 11.20 -8.09 -8.65
CA ASP A 177 11.48 -7.20 -7.51
C ASP A 177 10.47 -6.03 -7.56
N PRO A 178 9.42 -6.01 -6.71
CA PRO A 178 8.51 -4.89 -6.70
C PRO A 178 9.22 -3.64 -6.18
N PHE A 179 8.84 -2.47 -6.70
CA PHE A 179 9.26 -1.21 -6.11
C PHE A 179 8.29 -0.84 -4.99
N VAL A 180 8.78 -0.79 -3.75
CA VAL A 180 7.94 -0.60 -2.56
C VAL A 180 8.09 0.82 -2.04
N ILE A 181 6.96 1.53 -1.89
CA ILE A 181 6.88 2.84 -1.25
C ILE A 181 6.17 2.67 0.10
N ASP A 182 6.92 2.77 1.21
CA ASP A 182 6.35 2.77 2.55
C ASP A 182 5.93 4.19 2.94
N GLN A 183 4.64 4.39 3.21
CA GLN A 183 4.09 5.65 3.70
C GLN A 183 3.50 5.56 5.12
N THR A 184 3.81 4.49 5.84
CA THR A 184 3.31 4.20 7.19
C THR A 184 4.37 4.43 8.27
N SER A 185 5.65 4.50 7.89
CA SER A 185 6.80 4.70 8.80
C SER A 185 6.66 5.84 9.83
N THR A 186 5.91 6.90 9.52
CA THR A 186 5.67 8.03 10.45
C THR A 186 4.24 8.12 10.99
N VAL A 187 3.33 7.22 10.59
CA VAL A 187 1.95 7.19 11.08
C VAL A 187 1.95 6.83 12.57
N LYS A 188 1.14 7.53 13.36
CA LYS A 188 0.99 7.24 14.79
C LYS A 188 0.17 5.96 14.95
N SER A 189 0.80 4.84 15.22
CA SER A 189 0.11 3.57 15.46
C SER A 189 -0.01 3.25 16.95
N PHE A 190 -1.08 2.58 17.37
CA PHE A 190 -1.23 2.02 18.72
C PHE A 190 -0.16 0.96 19.03
N GLN A 191 0.47 0.41 18.00
CA GLN A 191 1.49 -0.63 18.11
C GLN A 191 2.92 -0.07 18.21
N CYS A 192 3.12 1.25 18.03
CA CYS A 192 4.43 1.87 18.18
C CYS A 192 4.81 2.00 19.66
N SER A 193 6.06 1.70 19.99
CA SER A 193 6.59 2.00 21.33
C SER A 193 6.73 3.52 21.53
N PRO A 194 6.73 4.01 22.78
CA PRO A 194 6.99 5.42 23.08
C PRO A 194 8.30 5.93 22.48
N GLU A 195 9.34 5.10 22.45
CA GLU A 195 10.63 5.43 21.84
C GLU A 195 10.51 5.61 20.33
N GLN A 196 9.81 4.70 19.64
CA GLN A 196 9.57 4.82 18.19
C GLN A 196 8.76 6.07 17.86
N GLN A 197 7.75 6.39 18.67
CA GLN A 197 6.98 7.61 18.50
C GLN A 197 7.85 8.86 18.69
N GLN A 198 8.67 8.89 19.74
CA GLN A 198 9.58 9.99 19.99
C GLN A 198 10.60 10.17 18.85
N GLN A 199 11.16 9.09 18.32
CA GLN A 199 12.08 9.12 17.17
C GLN A 199 11.38 9.67 15.93
N SER A 200 10.16 9.22 15.64
CA SER A 200 9.33 9.74 14.55
C SER A 200 9.07 11.25 14.70
N GLU A 201 8.67 11.69 15.89
CA GLU A 201 8.43 13.11 16.16
C GLU A 201 9.70 13.96 16.03
N GLN A 202 10.85 13.47 16.49
CA GLN A 202 12.14 14.16 16.35
C GLN A 202 12.54 14.27 14.88
N PHE A 203 12.38 13.18 14.10
CA PHE A 203 12.63 13.17 12.68
C PHE A 203 11.75 14.17 11.93
N LEU A 204 10.44 14.17 12.21
CA LEU A 204 9.50 15.11 11.58
C LEU A 204 9.79 16.56 11.95
N LYS A 205 10.19 16.84 13.20
CA LYS A 205 10.62 18.18 13.64
C LYS A 205 11.86 18.65 12.90
N GLN A 206 12.83 17.75 12.69
CA GLN A 206 14.06 18.06 11.97
C GLN A 206 13.79 18.52 10.53
N PHE A 207 12.82 17.91 9.85
CA PHE A 207 12.53 18.17 8.43
C PHE A 207 11.21 18.92 8.19
N ALA A 208 10.66 19.56 9.22
CA ALA A 208 9.35 20.23 9.14
C ALA A 208 9.31 21.30 8.04
N SER A 209 10.41 22.06 7.87
CA SER A 209 10.48 23.13 6.86
C SER A 209 10.40 22.59 5.43
N GLU A 210 11.11 21.50 5.15
CA GLU A 210 11.10 20.82 3.85
C GLU A 210 9.72 20.21 3.57
N LEU A 211 9.12 19.58 4.58
CA LEU A 211 7.78 19.00 4.46
C LEU A 211 6.73 20.07 4.18
N VAL A 212 6.76 21.21 4.89
CA VAL A 212 5.84 22.33 4.65
C VAL A 212 5.94 22.85 3.22
N ARG A 213 7.15 22.98 2.66
CA ARG A 213 7.35 23.38 1.25
C ARG A 213 6.74 22.40 0.25
N LYS A 214 6.51 21.15 0.66
CA LYS A 214 5.89 20.07 -0.12
C LYS A 214 4.46 19.75 0.38
N SER A 215 3.75 20.74 0.92
CA SER A 215 2.36 20.61 1.41
C SER A 215 2.21 19.57 2.53
N GLY A 216 3.23 19.48 3.39
CA GLY A 216 3.24 18.62 4.57
C GLY A 216 3.55 17.16 4.30
N THR A 217 3.84 16.74 3.06
CA THR A 217 4.16 15.35 2.71
C THR A 217 5.23 15.28 1.64
N ALA A 218 6.32 14.59 1.94
CA ALA A 218 7.39 14.31 0.99
C ALA A 218 8.04 12.97 1.31
N GLY A 219 8.96 12.54 0.46
CA GLY A 219 9.67 11.31 0.66
C GLY A 219 11.06 11.29 0.06
N PHE A 220 11.72 10.16 0.19
CA PHE A 220 13.07 9.93 -0.30
C PHE A 220 13.22 8.47 -0.71
N LEU A 221 14.20 8.21 -1.55
CA LEU A 221 14.62 6.85 -1.90
C LEU A 221 15.44 6.27 -0.76
N ARG A 222 15.43 4.95 -0.60
CA ARG A 222 16.21 4.23 0.43
C ARG A 222 17.68 4.63 0.42
N GLU A 223 18.30 4.70 -0.76
CA GLU A 223 19.71 5.08 -0.93
C GLU A 223 20.01 6.54 -0.56
N GLU A 224 18.98 7.35 -0.34
CA GLU A 224 19.06 8.75 0.08
C GLU A 224 18.45 8.99 1.47
N ALA A 225 18.19 7.92 2.23
CA ALA A 225 17.59 8.02 3.54
C ALA A 225 18.45 8.94 4.44
N PRO A 226 17.84 9.94 5.11
CA PRO A 226 18.58 10.75 6.06
C PRO A 226 19.18 9.87 7.16
N ALA A 227 20.38 10.19 7.64
CA ALA A 227 21.04 9.41 8.69
C ALA A 227 20.23 9.34 10.00
N SER A 228 19.32 10.29 10.23
CA SER A 228 18.39 10.31 11.37
C SER A 228 17.12 9.50 11.14
N PHE A 229 16.94 8.88 9.97
CA PHE A 229 15.80 8.01 9.72
C PHE A 229 15.89 6.77 10.63
N PHE A 230 14.79 6.49 11.31
CA PHE A 230 14.76 5.65 12.52
C PHE A 230 14.19 4.24 12.27
N GLN A 231 13.61 4.01 11.09
CA GLN A 231 13.07 2.71 10.68
C GLN A 231 14.08 1.92 9.86
N SER A 232 13.95 0.59 9.87
CA SER A 232 14.69 -0.26 8.93
C SER A 232 14.31 0.12 7.51
N THR A 233 15.32 0.21 6.64
CA THR A 233 15.12 0.55 5.23
C THR A 233 15.13 -0.66 4.30
N GLU A 234 15.43 -1.86 4.81
CA GLU A 234 15.66 -3.04 3.97
C GLU A 234 14.40 -3.52 3.23
N GLY A 235 13.23 -3.27 3.83
CA GLY A 235 11.93 -3.73 3.35
C GLY A 235 11.32 -2.91 2.21
N ALA A 236 11.80 -1.69 1.95
CA ALA A 236 11.21 -0.77 0.98
C ALA A 236 12.27 -0.04 0.14
N ASP A 237 11.86 0.53 -0.99
CA ASP A 237 12.74 1.28 -1.90
C ASP A 237 12.59 2.79 -1.75
N ALA A 238 11.46 3.25 -1.21
CA ALA A 238 11.21 4.64 -0.90
C ALA A 238 10.31 4.77 0.32
N PHE A 239 10.41 5.94 0.96
CA PHE A 239 9.65 6.28 2.14
C PHE A 239 8.92 7.60 1.93
N LEU A 240 7.63 7.63 2.25
CA LEU A 240 6.83 8.85 2.35
C LEU A 240 6.59 9.15 3.82
N VAL A 241 6.91 10.38 4.19
CA VAL A 241 6.68 10.90 5.54
C VAL A 241 5.78 12.13 5.46
N SER A 242 5.06 12.38 6.54
CA SER A 242 4.09 13.46 6.56
C SER A 242 4.01 14.15 7.92
N LEU A 243 3.45 15.34 7.94
CA LEU A 243 3.00 16.00 9.17
C LEU A 243 1.58 15.55 9.57
N LEU A 244 0.86 14.86 8.68
CA LEU A 244 -0.53 14.41 8.87
C LEU A 244 -0.55 12.88 9.10
N ASN A 245 -0.31 12.47 10.35
CA ASN A 245 -0.03 11.07 10.71
C ASN A 245 -1.00 10.48 11.74
N ASP A 246 -2.06 11.19 12.09
CA ASP A 246 -3.02 10.70 13.07
C ASP A 246 -3.88 9.57 12.50
N LEU A 247 -4.25 8.63 13.38
CA LEU A 247 -5.29 7.64 13.13
C LEU A 247 -6.62 8.16 13.66
N GLU A 248 -7.67 7.95 12.88
CA GLU A 248 -9.07 8.24 13.24
C GLU A 248 -10.00 7.08 12.89
#